data_AF-A0A1C5QTX4-F1
#
_entry.id   AF-A0A1C5QTX4-F1
#
_cell.length_a   1.000
_cell.length_b   1.000
_cell.length_c   1.000
_cell.angle_alpha   90.00
_cell.angle_beta   90.00
_cell.angle_gamma   90.00
#
_symmetry.space_group_name_H-M   'P 1'
#
loop_
_entity.id
_entity.type
_entity.pdbx_description
1 polymer ?
#
loop_
_entity_poly.entity_id
_entity_poly.type
_entity_poly.pdbx_seq_one_letter_code
_entity_poly.pdbx_strand_id
1 'polypeptide(L)'
;MYPNWEHWRDLKGTCPVCGKPSHVGASMRTGRYYWLHDDYDIREYYREHGKHSSLAEISFDVFQEMIRCAREHGIEPVATIGGAEAVSKRVRCIETGKEYRSIQDAADDVQRSRASLSSAIKRSGTCAGCHWALV
;
A
#
# COMPACT_ATOMS: atom_id res chain seq x y z
N MET A 1 4.55 -9.48 3.26
CA MET A 1 3.30 -8.81 3.67
C MET A 1 2.71 -8.28 2.39
N TYR A 2 1.69 -8.97 1.86
CA TYR A 2 1.07 -8.61 0.58
C TYR A 2 0.27 -7.31 0.76
N PRO A 3 0.19 -6.45 -0.28
CA PRO A 3 -0.71 -5.31 -0.26
C PRO A 3 -2.13 -5.82 -0.08
N ASN A 4 -2.76 -5.43 1.02
CA ASN A 4 -4.11 -5.83 1.40
C ASN A 4 -5.13 -4.72 1.15
N TRP A 5 -4.68 -3.58 0.60
CA TRP A 5 -5.50 -2.43 0.30
C TRP A 5 -5.10 -1.79 -1.04
N GLU A 6 -6.09 -1.33 -1.80
CA GLU A 6 -5.92 -0.43 -2.93
C GLU A 6 -6.53 0.92 -2.57
N HIS A 7 -5.84 2.00 -2.90
CA HIS A 7 -6.23 3.36 -2.56
C HIS A 7 -6.34 4.20 -3.83
N TRP A 8 -7.44 4.93 -3.97
CA TRP A 8 -7.61 5.95 -5.00
C TRP A 8 -7.52 7.31 -4.32
N ARG A 9 -6.29 7.76 -4.01
CA ARG A 9 -6.04 8.98 -3.23
C ARG A 9 -6.59 10.24 -3.91
N ASP A 10 -6.71 10.24 -5.23
CA ASP A 10 -7.27 11.35 -6.00
C ASP A 10 -8.81 11.37 -6.00
N LEU A 11 -9.45 10.26 -5.65
CA LEU A 11 -10.90 10.20 -5.43
C LEU A 11 -11.23 10.75 -4.05
N LYS A 12 -11.12 12.08 -3.92
CA LYS A 12 -11.41 12.83 -2.70
C LYS A 12 -12.92 12.90 -2.44
N GLY A 13 -13.25 12.84 -1.16
CA GLY A 13 -14.59 13.02 -0.65
C GLY A 13 -14.54 13.33 0.84
N THR A 14 -15.69 13.20 1.50
CA THR A 14 -15.81 13.44 2.94
C THR A 14 -16.31 12.17 3.60
N CYS A 15 -15.69 11.78 4.71
CA CYS A 15 -16.11 10.61 5.47
C CYS A 15 -17.55 10.82 5.96
N PRO A 16 -18.51 9.96 5.59
CA PRO A 16 -19.91 10.13 5.97
C PRO A 16 -20.17 9.96 7.47
N VAL A 17 -19.16 9.50 8.23
CA VAL A 17 -19.25 9.24 9.67
C VAL A 17 -18.83 10.45 10.48
N CYS A 18 -17.69 11.04 10.15
CA CYS A 18 -17.05 12.07 10.97
C CYS A 18 -16.79 13.39 10.25
N GLY A 19 -17.09 13.49 8.95
CA GLY A 19 -16.91 14.73 8.18
C GLY A 19 -15.46 15.04 7.82
N LYS A 20 -14.48 14.18 8.15
CA LYS A 20 -13.07 14.39 7.82
C LYS A 20 -12.82 14.19 6.31
N PRO A 21 -11.83 14.89 5.72
CA PRO A 21 -11.38 14.61 4.35
C PRO A 21 -10.97 13.16 4.18
N SER A 22 -11.44 12.54 3.10
CA SER A 22 -11.25 11.12 2.85
C SER A 22 -11.05 10.81 1.37
N HIS A 23 -10.54 9.62 1.09
CA HIS A 23 -10.43 9.04 -0.24
C HIS A 23 -10.99 7.63 -0.27
N VAL A 24 -11.18 7.09 -1.47
CA VAL A 24 -11.71 5.74 -1.67
C VAL A 24 -10.61 4.70 -1.47
N GLY A 25 -10.90 3.64 -0.73
CA GLY A 25 -10.03 2.48 -0.61
C GLY A 25 -10.77 1.13 -0.66
N ALA A 26 -10.14 0.12 -1.24
CA ALA A 26 -10.65 -1.24 -1.34
C ALA A 26 -9.76 -2.20 -0.54
N SER A 27 -10.38 -3.03 0.31
CA SER A 27 -9.70 -4.10 1.03
C SER A 27 -9.63 -5.34 0.17
N MET A 28 -8.42 -5.67 -0.32
CA MET A 28 -8.15 -6.87 -1.11
C MET A 28 -8.35 -8.17 -0.30
N ARG A 29 -8.38 -8.08 1.03
CA ARG A 29 -8.66 -9.22 1.91
C ARG A 29 -10.14 -9.57 2.00
N THR A 30 -11.01 -8.57 1.92
CA THR A 30 -12.46 -8.73 2.17
C THR A 30 -13.33 -8.41 0.96
N GLY A 31 -12.76 -7.82 -0.10
CA GLY A 31 -13.52 -7.35 -1.27
C GLY A 31 -14.49 -6.21 -0.95
N ARG A 32 -14.21 -5.42 0.10
CA ARG A 32 -15.07 -4.33 0.58
C ARG A 32 -14.43 -2.97 0.36
N TYR A 33 -15.27 -1.95 0.20
CA TYR A 33 -14.88 -0.61 -0.21
C TYR A 33 -15.21 0.39 0.90
N TYR A 34 -14.37 1.40 1.09
CA TYR A 34 -14.48 2.32 2.24
C TYR A 34 -14.04 3.74 1.89
N TRP A 35 -14.62 4.71 2.61
CA TRP A 35 -14.05 6.05 2.75
C TRP A 35 -12.95 6.03 3.81
N LEU A 36 -11.69 6.15 3.38
CA LEU A 36 -10.51 6.19 4.23
C LEU A 36 -10.07 7.63 4.42
N HIS A 37 -9.73 8.06 5.64
CA HIS A 37 -9.25 9.43 5.84
C HIS A 37 -7.96 9.72 5.07
N ASP A 38 -7.72 10.97 4.68
CA ASP A 38 -6.53 11.33 3.92
C ASP A 38 -5.21 11.18 4.68
N ASP A 39 -5.24 11.38 5.99
CA ASP A 39 -4.14 11.12 6.93
C ASP A 39 -3.95 9.63 7.26
N TYR A 40 -4.67 8.75 6.54
CA TYR A 40 -4.87 7.32 6.82
C TYR A 40 -3.79 6.65 7.69
N ASP A 41 -4.00 6.66 9.01
CA ASP A 41 -3.39 5.71 9.93
C ASP A 41 -4.40 4.59 10.21
N ILE A 42 -4.08 3.39 9.75
CA ILE A 42 -4.94 2.21 9.91
C ILE A 42 -5.29 1.93 11.39
N ARG A 43 -4.42 2.27 12.35
CA ARG A 43 -4.66 2.08 13.78
C ARG A 43 -5.64 3.12 14.34
N GLU A 44 -5.54 4.35 13.87
CA GLU A 44 -6.46 5.43 14.25
C GLU A 44 -7.84 5.20 13.63
N TYR A 45 -7.87 4.83 12.35
CA TYR A 45 -9.10 4.53 11.62
C TYR A 45 -9.94 3.45 12.33
N TYR A 46 -9.35 2.31 12.72
CA TYR A 46 -10.07 1.27 13.47
C TYR A 46 -10.49 1.69 14.88
N ARG A 47 -9.79 2.66 15.49
CA ARG A 47 -10.15 3.18 16.81
C ARG A 47 -11.37 4.10 16.74
N GLU A 48 -11.41 4.99 15.74
CA GLU A 48 -12.51 5.93 15.54
C GLU A 48 -13.75 5.27 14.90
N HIS A 49 -13.58 4.29 14.00
CA HIS A 49 -14.66 3.72 13.19
C HIS A 49 -15.06 2.29 13.61
N GLY A 50 -14.40 1.72 14.62
CA GLY A 50 -14.61 0.35 15.08
C GLY A 50 -13.97 -0.71 14.17
N LYS A 51 -13.90 -1.96 14.67
CA LYS A 51 -13.13 -3.05 14.02
C LYS A 51 -13.75 -3.54 12.71
N HIS A 52 -15.02 -3.22 12.44
CA HIS A 52 -15.73 -3.58 11.22
C HIS A 52 -16.89 -2.60 10.96
N SER A 53 -16.69 -1.69 10.00
CA SER A 53 -17.64 -1.44 8.91
C SER A 53 -19.14 -1.37 9.23
N SER A 54 -19.66 -0.24 9.72
CA SER A 54 -21.10 0.02 9.47
C SER A 54 -21.43 1.37 8.89
N LEU A 55 -20.53 2.37 8.97
CA LEU A 55 -20.89 3.73 8.54
C LEU A 55 -20.03 4.32 7.41
N ALA A 56 -18.82 3.81 7.16
CA ALA A 56 -17.94 4.31 6.08
C ALA A 56 -17.78 3.34 4.89
N GLU A 57 -18.53 2.23 4.87
CA GLU A 57 -18.50 1.27 3.77
C GLU A 57 -19.19 1.86 2.54
N ILE A 58 -18.58 1.71 1.37
CA ILE A 58 -19.11 2.14 0.08
C ILE A 58 -19.76 0.92 -0.57
N SER A 59 -21.00 1.05 -1.05
CA SER A 59 -21.66 -0.03 -1.78
C SER A 59 -20.95 -0.31 -3.11
N PHE A 60 -21.06 -1.54 -3.60
CA PHE A 60 -20.41 -1.92 -4.85
C PHE A 60 -20.83 -1.04 -6.03
N ASP A 61 -22.12 -0.72 -6.16
CA ASP A 61 -22.63 0.10 -7.27
C ASP A 61 -22.07 1.53 -7.25
N VAL A 62 -22.02 2.14 -6.07
CA VAL A 62 -21.43 3.47 -5.88
C VAL A 62 -19.94 3.44 -6.18
N PHE A 63 -19.25 2.40 -5.72
CA PHE A 63 -17.84 2.20 -6.02
C PHE A 63 -17.60 2.08 -7.53
N GLN A 64 -18.36 1.22 -8.25
CA GLN A 64 -18.22 1.04 -9.70
C GLN A 64 -18.38 2.35 -10.49
N GLU A 65 -19.35 3.18 -10.13
CA GLU A 65 -19.54 4.48 -10.79
C GLU A 65 -18.36 5.43 -10.52
N MET A 66 -17.81 5.44 -9.30
CA MET A 66 -16.64 6.25 -8.95
C MET A 66 -15.39 5.85 -9.75
N ILE A 67 -15.08 4.55 -9.85
CA ILE A 67 -13.92 4.08 -10.61
C ILE A 67 -14.12 4.18 -12.12
N ARG A 68 -15.35 4.10 -12.63
CA ARG A 68 -15.63 4.39 -14.04
C ARG A 68 -15.24 5.84 -14.38
N CYS A 69 -15.73 6.80 -13.59
CA CYS A 69 -15.39 8.21 -13.73
C CYS A 69 -13.87 8.43 -13.56
N ALA A 70 -13.25 7.80 -12.57
CA ALA A 70 -11.81 7.88 -12.33
C ALA A 70 -10.99 7.47 -13.58
N ARG A 71 -11.37 6.36 -14.22
CA ARG A 71 -10.70 5.84 -15.43
C ARG A 71 -10.89 6.76 -16.63
N GLU A 72 -12.08 7.34 -16.81
CA GLU A 72 -12.35 8.33 -17.85
C GLU A 72 -11.45 9.58 -17.70
N HIS A 73 -11.01 9.88 -16.48
CA HIS A 73 -10.08 10.97 -16.15
C HIS A 73 -8.61 10.52 -15.98
N GLY A 74 -8.27 9.26 -16.26
CA GLY A 74 -6.90 8.74 -16.19
C GLY A 74 -6.35 8.56 -14.77
N ILE A 75 -7.22 8.42 -13.77
CA ILE A 75 -6.84 8.20 -12.36
C ILE A 75 -6.70 6.68 -12.11
N GLU A 76 -5.48 6.24 -11.81
CA GLU A 76 -5.15 4.83 -11.53
C GLU A 76 -5.04 4.55 -10.02
N PRO A 77 -5.41 3.35 -9.54
CA PRO A 77 -5.24 2.98 -8.13
C PRO A 77 -3.78 2.82 -7.70
N VAL A 78 -3.51 3.15 -6.44
CA VAL A 78 -2.24 2.85 -5.76
C VAL A 78 -2.44 1.71 -4.77
N ALA A 79 -1.81 0.57 -5.01
CA ALA A 79 -1.79 -0.55 -4.04
C ALA A 79 -0.92 -0.20 -2.83
N THR A 80 -1.45 -0.34 -1.61
CA THR A 80 -0.72 -0.09 -0.35
C THR A 80 -0.67 -1.34 0.55
N ILE A 81 0.37 -1.42 1.39
CA ILE A 81 0.48 -2.43 2.44
C ILE A 81 0.22 -1.72 3.77
N GLY A 82 -0.96 -1.95 4.37
CA GLY A 82 -1.26 -1.43 5.71
C GLY A 82 -1.37 0.09 5.83
N GLY A 83 -1.72 0.80 4.75
CA GLY A 83 -2.08 2.22 4.80
C GLY A 83 -0.97 3.25 4.63
N ALA A 84 0.29 2.85 4.75
CA ALA A 84 1.40 3.68 4.30
C ALA A 84 1.51 3.60 2.77
N GLU A 85 1.72 4.72 2.08
CA GLU A 85 2.39 4.66 0.77
C GLU A 85 3.60 3.76 0.94
N ALA A 86 3.80 2.80 0.04
CA ALA A 86 5.00 2.01 0.03
C ALA A 86 6.16 2.94 -0.33
N VAL A 87 6.71 3.65 0.67
CA VAL A 87 7.97 4.38 0.54
C VAL A 87 8.99 3.31 0.24
N SER A 88 9.25 3.17 -1.05
CA SER A 88 10.13 2.16 -1.57
C SER A 88 11.54 2.55 -1.15
N LYS A 89 12.03 1.90 -0.09
CA LYS A 89 13.41 2.09 0.35
C LYS A 89 14.31 1.55 -0.75
N ARG A 90 15.19 2.41 -1.27
CA ARG A 90 16.20 2.00 -2.24
C ARG A 90 17.17 1.04 -1.58
N VAL A 91 17.73 0.16 -2.37
CA VAL A 91 18.63 -0.89 -1.90
C VAL A 91 19.83 -0.94 -2.81
N ARG A 92 21.01 -1.11 -2.23
CA ARG A 92 22.25 -1.35 -2.96
C ARG A 92 22.79 -2.73 -2.63
N CYS A 93 23.23 -3.45 -3.66
CA CYS A 93 24.10 -4.62 -3.51
C CYS A 93 25.53 -4.15 -3.26
N ILE A 94 26.16 -4.59 -2.17
CA ILE A 94 27.48 -4.10 -1.76
C ILE A 94 28.58 -4.59 -2.71
N GLU A 95 28.49 -5.83 -3.18
CA GLU A 95 29.49 -6.49 -4.02
C GLU A 95 29.47 -5.97 -5.46
N THR A 96 28.27 -5.78 -6.02
CA THR A 96 28.12 -5.34 -7.41
C THR A 96 28.00 -3.83 -7.55
N GLY A 97 27.75 -3.13 -6.43
CA GLY A 97 27.45 -1.69 -6.42
C GLY A 97 26.11 -1.32 -7.05
N LYS A 98 25.33 -2.29 -7.54
CA LYS A 98 24.07 -2.04 -8.24
C LYS A 98 23.01 -1.54 -7.27
N GLU A 99 22.36 -0.44 -7.63
CA GLU A 99 21.28 0.17 -6.87
C GLU A 99 19.92 -0.15 -7.50
N TYR A 100 18.93 -0.35 -6.63
CA TYR A 100 17.57 -0.70 -6.99
C TYR A 100 16.61 0.27 -6.35
N ARG A 101 15.49 0.55 -7.05
CA ARG A 101 14.47 1.47 -6.56
C ARG A 101 13.69 0.90 -5.38
N SER A 102 13.68 -0.43 -5.23
CA SER A 102 12.98 -1.13 -4.15
C SER A 102 13.68 -2.42 -3.73
N ILE A 103 13.36 -2.90 -2.52
CA ILE A 103 13.72 -4.27 -2.08
C ILE A 103 13.09 -5.32 -3.01
N GLN A 104 11.93 -5.05 -3.60
CA GLN A 104 11.25 -5.98 -4.51
C GLN A 104 12.02 -6.11 -5.83
N ASP A 105 12.41 -4.98 -6.43
CA ASP A 105 13.19 -4.94 -7.67
C ASP A 105 14.51 -5.69 -7.52
N ALA A 106 15.21 -5.47 -6.40
CA ALA A 106 16.42 -6.21 -6.05
C ALA A 106 16.15 -7.71 -5.93
N ALA A 107 15.03 -8.08 -5.29
CA ALA A 107 14.66 -9.48 -5.07
C ALA A 107 14.30 -10.18 -6.38
N ASP A 108 13.59 -9.50 -7.29
CA ASP A 108 13.22 -10.03 -8.59
C ASP A 108 14.46 -10.25 -9.48
N ASP A 109 15.40 -9.29 -9.50
CA ASP A 109 16.65 -9.38 -10.25
C ASP A 109 17.53 -10.57 -9.81
N VAL A 110 17.58 -10.85 -8.50
CA VAL A 110 18.33 -11.98 -7.94
C VAL A 110 17.49 -13.25 -7.74
N GLN A 111 16.25 -13.25 -8.24
CA GLN A 111 15.30 -14.36 -8.15
C GLN A 111 15.11 -14.90 -6.72
N ARG A 112 15.00 -13.99 -5.75
CA ARG A 112 14.74 -14.29 -4.34
C ARG A 112 13.45 -13.62 -3.88
N SER A 113 12.99 -14.05 -2.70
CA SER A 113 11.85 -13.39 -2.08
C SER A 113 12.28 -12.07 -1.45
N ARG A 114 11.43 -11.04 -1.56
CA ARG A 114 11.56 -9.77 -0.82
C ARG A 114 11.79 -9.99 0.68
N ALA A 115 11.12 -10.99 1.27
CA ALA A 115 11.26 -11.30 2.69
C ALA A 115 12.67 -11.78 3.05
N SER A 116 13.26 -12.64 2.21
CA SER A 116 14.65 -13.11 2.36
C SER A 116 15.63 -11.94 2.29
N LEU A 117 15.46 -11.05 1.32
CA LEU A 117 16.33 -9.91 1.11
C LEU A 117 16.19 -8.88 2.25
N SER A 118 14.96 -8.59 2.69
CA SER A 118 14.71 -7.74 3.88
C SER A 118 15.31 -8.33 5.15
N SER A 119 15.24 -9.65 5.32
CA SER A 119 15.81 -10.34 6.47
C SER A 119 17.33 -10.34 6.45
N ALA A 120 17.95 -10.45 5.28
CA ALA A 120 19.40 -10.32 5.09
C ALA A 120 19.88 -8.92 5.49
N ILE A 121 19.21 -7.87 4.98
CA ILE A 121 19.52 -6.47 5.35
C ILE A 121 19.44 -6.28 6.88
N LYS A 122 18.36 -6.74 7.52
CA LYS A 122 18.16 -6.56 8.98
C LYS A 122 19.20 -7.28 9.84
N ARG A 123 19.71 -8.41 9.35
CA ARG A 123 20.66 -9.26 10.09
C ARG A 123 22.10 -9.03 9.65
N SER A 124 22.34 -8.06 8.76
CA SER A 124 23.62 -7.88 8.08
C SER A 124 24.15 -9.19 7.48
N GLY A 125 23.23 -10.04 7.01
CA GLY A 125 23.53 -11.33 6.40
C GLY A 125 23.54 -11.24 4.88
N THR A 126 23.72 -12.40 4.24
CA THR A 126 23.76 -12.49 2.77
C THR A 126 22.42 -12.97 2.19
N CYS A 127 22.09 -12.46 1.00
CA CYS A 127 21.01 -12.96 0.16
C CYS A 127 21.55 -13.15 -1.26
N ALA A 128 21.31 -14.32 -1.86
CA ALA A 128 21.91 -14.70 -3.14
C ALA A 128 23.45 -14.61 -3.16
N GLY A 129 24.10 -14.81 -2.01
CA GLY A 129 25.56 -14.71 -1.88
C GLY A 129 26.11 -13.29 -1.79
N CYS A 130 25.25 -12.26 -1.80
CA CYS A 130 25.64 -10.85 -1.71
C CYS A 130 25.12 -10.20 -0.42
N HIS A 131 25.76 -9.13 0.02
CA HIS A 131 25.32 -8.25 1.09
C HIS A 131 24.49 -7.08 0.53
N TRP A 132 23.52 -6.64 1.33
CA TRP A 132 22.53 -5.67 0.90
C TRP A 132 22.37 -4.57 1.94
N ALA A 133 22.32 -3.32 1.48
CA ALA A 133 22.14 -2.15 2.33
C ALA A 133 21.00 -1.28 1.81
N LEU A 134 20.29 -0.61 2.74
CA LEU A 134 19.35 0.44 2.37
C LEU A 134 20.12 1.73 2.06
N VAL A 135 19.68 2.46 1.03
CA VAL A 135 20.25 3.74 0.59
C VAL A 135 19.19 4.81 0.42
#